data_AF-A0A971D0P7-F1
#
_entry.id   AF-A0A971D0P7-F1
#
_cell.length_a   1.000
_cell.length_b   1.000
_cell.length_c   1.000
_cell.angle_alpha   90.00
_cell.angle_beta   90.00
_cell.angle_gamma   90.00
#
_symmetry.space_group_name_H-M   'P 1'
#
loop_
_entity.id
_entity.type
_entity.pdbx_description
1 polymer ?
#
loop_
_entity_poly.entity_id
_entity_poly.type
_entity_poly.pdbx_seq_one_letter_code
_entity_poly.pdbx_strand_id
1 'polypeptide(L)'
;MMALLAALVVGAGVVAGCGSESATNDAASPSVDTSKEFKIGITQIVSHPALDASAEGFKEALAEKGFTNITYDDQNAQGDMATAA
;
A
#
# COMPACT_ATOMS: atom_id res chain seq x y z
N MET A 1 -26.32 37.26 1.53
CA MET A 1 -25.48 37.90 2.57
C MET A 1 -24.55 36.83 3.13
N MET A 2 -23.66 36.22 2.33
CA MET A 2 -22.39 36.76 1.83
C MET A 2 -21.45 37.19 2.96
N ALA A 3 -20.68 36.25 3.50
CA ALA A 3 -19.39 36.49 4.16
C ALA A 3 -18.59 35.17 4.06
N LEU A 4 -17.73 35.05 3.03
CA LEU A 4 -16.27 35.20 3.12
C LEU A 4 -15.60 33.87 3.52
N LEU A 5 -15.40 32.92 2.60
CA LEU A 5 -14.19 32.77 1.77
C LEU A 5 -12.90 33.28 2.44
N ALA A 6 -12.25 32.39 3.20
CA ALA A 6 -10.83 32.49 3.52
C ALA A 6 -10.13 31.27 2.92
N ALA A 7 -9.42 31.51 1.81
CA ALA A 7 -8.58 30.53 1.14
C ALA A 7 -7.38 30.17 2.05
N LEU A 8 -7.27 28.89 2.43
CA LEU A 8 -6.01 28.32 2.89
C LEU A 8 -5.45 27.44 1.78
N VAL A 9 -4.83 28.10 0.79
CA VAL A 9 -3.83 27.45 -0.06
C VAL A 9 -2.56 27.36 0.78
N VAL A 10 -2.27 26.18 1.32
CA VAL A 10 -0.91 25.80 1.71
C VAL A 10 -0.56 24.56 0.90
N GLY A 11 -0.10 24.83 -0.33
CA GLY A 11 0.78 23.90 -1.01
C GLY A 11 2.15 23.98 -0.36
N ALA A 12 2.62 22.87 0.19
CA ALA A 12 4.04 22.63 0.43
C ALA A 12 4.31 21.17 0.12
N GLY A 13 4.58 20.92 -1.16
CA GLY A 13 5.30 19.71 -1.55
C GLY A 13 6.68 19.74 -0.91
N VAL A 14 6.97 18.74 -0.12
CA VAL A 14 8.33 18.33 0.25
C VAL A 14 8.22 16.89 0.73
N VAL A 15 8.84 15.96 0.02
CA VAL A 15 9.76 15.01 0.64
C VAL A 15 10.87 14.78 -0.38
N ALA A 16 11.96 15.51 -0.15
CA ALA A 16 13.26 15.23 -0.73
C ALA A 16 13.80 13.95 -0.09
N GLY A 17 14.47 13.13 -0.90
CA GLY A 17 15.17 11.95 -0.43
C GLY A 17 16.43 12.26 0.38
N CYS A 18 16.87 11.21 1.08
CA CYS A 18 18.15 10.98 1.75
C CYS A 18 18.35 11.57 3.16
N GLY A 19 18.17 10.68 4.16
CA GLY A 19 19.03 10.57 5.34
C GLY A 19 18.87 11.62 6.45
N SER A 20 18.04 11.31 7.46
CA SER A 20 18.26 11.48 8.91
C SER A 20 16.93 11.27 9.64
N GLU A 21 16.94 10.43 10.68
CA GLU A 21 15.79 10.11 11.54
C GLU A 21 14.97 11.35 11.94
N SER A 22 13.69 11.34 11.57
CA SER A 22 12.67 12.15 12.21
C SER A 22 11.43 11.27 12.34
N ALA A 23 11.21 10.78 13.56
CA ALA A 23 10.10 9.93 13.94
C ALA A 23 8.80 10.73 13.90
N THR A 24 8.19 10.84 12.72
CA THR A 24 6.79 11.25 12.59
C THR A 24 5.93 10.02 12.81
N ASN A 25 5.67 9.73 14.08
CA ASN A 25 4.63 8.79 14.50
C ASN A 25 3.27 9.42 14.23
N ASP A 26 2.84 9.45 12.97
CA ASP A 26 1.44 9.58 12.63
C ASP A 26 0.87 8.17 12.52
N ALA A 27 0.67 7.55 13.69
CA ALA A 27 -0.12 6.34 13.83
C ALA A 27 -1.60 6.69 13.72
N ALA A 28 -2.01 7.27 12.59
CA ALA A 28 -3.38 7.17 12.13
C ALA A 28 -3.58 5.71 11.72
N SER A 29 -3.94 4.87 12.69
CA SER A 29 -4.41 3.52 12.42
C SER A 29 -5.56 3.64 11.42
N PRO A 30 -5.45 3.12 10.19
CA PRO A 30 -6.60 3.06 9.31
C PRO A 30 -7.62 2.17 10.05
N SER A 31 -8.76 2.74 10.44
CA SER A 31 -9.92 1.93 10.79
C SER A 31 -10.28 1.17 9.53
N VAL A 32 -9.88 -0.09 9.47
CA VAL A 32 -10.22 -0.99 8.38
C VAL A 32 -11.71 -1.26 8.50
N ASP A 33 -12.49 -0.70 7.58
CA ASP A 33 -13.86 -1.15 7.32
C ASP A 33 -13.78 -2.60 6.82
N THR A 34 -13.83 -3.56 7.75
CA THR A 34 -13.75 -5.00 7.48
C THR A 34 -14.93 -5.55 6.67
N SER A 35 -15.93 -4.72 6.40
CA SER A 35 -17.13 -5.01 5.63
C SER A 35 -16.98 -4.80 4.11
N LYS A 36 -15.82 -4.31 3.63
CA LYS A 36 -15.52 -4.18 2.20
C LYS A 36 -14.73 -5.40 1.69
N GLU A 37 -15.14 -5.95 0.55
CA GLU A 37 -14.31 -6.89 -0.21
C GLU A 37 -13.14 -6.13 -0.84
N PHE A 38 -11.92 -6.59 -0.58
CA PHE A 38 -10.71 -6.06 -1.19
C PHE A 38 -10.22 -7.05 -2.25
N LYS A 39 -9.86 -6.56 -3.43
CA LYS A 39 -9.18 -7.35 -4.46
C LYS A 39 -7.73 -6.89 -4.53
N ILE A 40 -6.81 -7.82 -4.34
CA ILE A 40 -5.37 -7.55 -4.29
C ILE A 40 -4.69 -8.40 -5.36
N GLY A 41 -4.11 -7.74 -6.36
CA GLY A 41 -3.23 -8.39 -7.33
C GLY A 41 -1.81 -8.44 -6.80
N ILE A 42 -1.17 -9.60 -6.84
CA ILE A 42 0.24 -9.79 -6.50
C ILE A 42 0.93 -10.25 -7.77
N THR A 43 1.70 -9.35 -8.38
CA THR A 43 2.49 -9.64 -9.58
C THR A 43 3.94 -9.90 -9.20
N GLN A 44 4.45 -11.07 -9.57
CA GLN A 44 5.82 -11.47 -9.29
C GLN A 44 6.56 -11.70 -10.60
N ILE A 45 7.74 -11.07 -10.73
CA ILE A 45 8.55 -11.18 -11.95
C ILE A 45 8.95 -12.64 -12.19
N VAL A 46 9.44 -13.34 -11.16
CA VAL A 46 9.94 -14.72 -11.24
C VAL A 46 9.78 -15.41 -9.90
N SER A 47 9.52 -16.72 -9.87
CA SER A 47 9.52 -17.52 -8.63
C SER A 47 10.92 -17.63 -8.05
N HIS A 48 11.12 -17.08 -6.86
CA HIS A 48 12.36 -17.18 -6.10
C HIS A 48 12.03 -17.14 -4.61
N PRO A 49 12.69 -17.93 -3.74
CA PRO A 49 12.31 -18.06 -2.32
C PRO A 49 12.16 -16.73 -1.57
N ALA A 50 13.00 -15.74 -1.89
CA ALA A 50 12.92 -14.41 -1.29
C ALA A 50 11.67 -13.62 -1.72
N LEU A 51 11.26 -13.74 -2.99
CA LEU A 51 10.10 -13.05 -3.54
C LEU A 51 8.80 -13.73 -3.09
N ASP A 52 8.80 -15.07 -3.01
CA ASP A 52 7.69 -15.86 -2.50
C ASP A 52 7.44 -15.53 -1.01
N ALA A 53 8.51 -15.51 -0.19
CA ALA A 53 8.42 -15.12 1.22
C ALA A 53 7.93 -13.68 1.41
N SER A 54 8.25 -12.77 0.47
CA SER A 54 7.75 -11.39 0.51
C SER A 54 6.25 -11.33 0.22
N ALA A 55 5.74 -12.14 -0.73
CA ALA A 55 4.32 -12.24 -1.02
C ALA A 55 3.54 -12.87 0.16
N GLU A 56 4.10 -13.90 0.80
CA GLU A 56 3.53 -14.51 2.00
C GLU A 56 3.46 -13.52 3.17
N GLY A 57 4.58 -12.83 3.47
CA GLY A 57 4.61 -11.81 4.52
C GLY A 57 3.64 -10.65 4.27
N PHE A 58 3.39 -10.30 3.01
CA PHE A 58 2.38 -9.30 2.65
C PHE A 58 0.96 -9.79 2.96
N LYS A 59 0.63 -11.06 2.65
CA LYS A 59 -0.65 -11.68 2.99
C LYS A 59 -0.86 -11.77 4.50
N GLU A 60 0.18 -12.17 5.24
CA GLU A 60 0.16 -12.24 6.71
C GLU A 60 -0.04 -10.87 7.36
N ALA A 61 0.70 -9.84 6.93
CA ALA A 61 0.54 -8.50 7.47
C ALA A 61 -0.88 -7.94 7.24
N LEU A 62 -1.50 -8.25 6.10
CA LEU A 62 -2.89 -7.87 5.84
C LEU A 62 -3.87 -8.62 6.75
N ALA A 63 -3.66 -9.91 6.97
CA ALA A 63 -4.46 -10.68 7.92
C ALA A 63 -4.33 -10.13 9.35
N GLU A 64 -3.11 -9.81 9.81
CA GLU A 64 -2.86 -9.20 11.13
C GLU A 64 -3.53 -7.84 11.29
N LYS A 65 -3.62 -7.06 10.20
CA LYS A 65 -4.31 -5.77 10.18
C LYS A 65 -5.85 -5.89 10.13
N GLY A 66 -6.39 -7.11 10.14
CA GLY A 66 -7.83 -7.35 10.18
C GLY A 66 -8.51 -7.36 8.82
N PHE A 67 -7.76 -7.42 7.71
CA PHE A 67 -8.34 -7.59 6.39
C PHE A 67 -8.70 -9.07 6.15
N THR A 68 -9.92 -9.47 6.53
CA THR A 68 -10.37 -10.86 6.41
C THR A 68 -11.10 -11.16 5.09
N ASN A 69 -11.42 -10.14 4.31
CA ASN A 69 -12.25 -10.27 3.10
C ASN A 69 -11.47 -9.86 1.85
N ILE A 70 -10.33 -10.51 1.62
CA ILE A 70 -9.45 -10.26 0.46
C ILE A 70 -9.56 -11.40 -0.55
N THR A 71 -9.74 -11.05 -1.83
CA THR A 71 -9.45 -11.94 -2.97
C THR A 71 -8.06 -11.62 -3.50
N TYR A 72 -7.17 -12.61 -3.49
CA TYR A 72 -5.83 -12.49 -4.07
C TYR A 72 -5.82 -12.98 -5.52
N ASP A 73 -5.23 -12.20 -6.41
CA ASP A 73 -4.91 -12.57 -7.79
C ASP A 73 -3.40 -12.63 -7.94
N ASP A 74 -2.83 -13.82 -7.78
CA ASP A 74 -1.39 -14.04 -7.88
C ASP A 74 -1.00 -14.28 -9.35
N GLN A 75 -0.23 -13.36 -9.94
CA GLN A 75 0.29 -13.43 -11.30
C GLN A 75 1.81 -13.57 -11.27
N ASN A 76 2.36 -14.46 -12.10
CA ASN A 76 3.81 -14.63 -12.21
C ASN A 76 4.24 -14.48 -13.66
N ALA A 77 5.13 -13.52 -13.90
CA ALA A 77 5.62 -13.17 -15.23
C ALA A 77 6.70 -14.13 -15.77
N GLN A 78 7.15 -15.12 -14.98
CA GLN A 78 8.17 -16.11 -15.36
C GLN A 78 9.48 -15.54 -15.93
N GLY A 79 9.84 -14.32 -15.54
CA GLY A 79 11.00 -13.57 -16.03
C GLY A 79 10.75 -12.79 -17.32
N ASP A 80 9.54 -12.86 -17.89
CA ASP A 80 9.13 -12.07 -19.04
C ASP A 80 8.55 -10.72 -18.61
N MET A 81 9.39 -9.68 -18.70
CA MET A 81 9.01 -8.30 -18.40
C MET A 81 7.83 -7.78 -19.23
N ALA A 82 7.51 -8.37 -20.38
CA ALA A 82 6.35 -7.98 -21.18
C ALA A 82 5.02 -8.47 -20.58
N THR A 83 5.06 -9.46 -19.69
CA THR A 83 3.89 -10.05 -19.02
C THR A 83 3.81 -9.70 -17.54
N ALA A 84 4.81 -8.98 -17.00
CA ALA A 84 4.77 -8.39 -15.67
C ALA A 84 3.81 -7.19 -15.67
N ALA A 85 2.53 -7.47 -15.39
CA ALA A 85 1.45 -6.49 -15.28
C ALA A 85 1.01 -6.32 -13.82
#